data_AF-A0A2V6G8F0-F1
#
_entry.id   AF-A0A2V6G8F0-F1
#
_cell.length_a   1.000
_cell.length_b   1.000
_cell.length_c   1.000
_cell.angle_alpha   90.00
_cell.angle_beta   90.00
_cell.angle_gamma   90.00
#
_symmetry.space_group_name_H-M   'P 1'
#
loop_
_entity.id
_entity.type
_entity.pdbx_description
1 polymer ?
#
loop_
_entity_poly.entity_id
_entity_poly.type
_entity_poly.pdbx_seq_one_letter_code
_entity_poly.pdbx_strand_id
1 'polypeptide(L)'
;MYPLLGFVLGSSCVLYIGSPYGFGLGSNWLLYIGVPLIIGIWAQIRVSSAFSHWSKVRASGNITGAECAREILQAAQIHDVDVVETNDFLGDHYDPTKKQLHLSSNVYSTPSVAALGIAAHESGHAIQHARAYAPLKARMAIVPVTMIASQMLPFIIIGGLFFRITGLITLGIWCYLILLVFQLITLPVEFDASRRAKIILREMGIIQPGEEAAGVNKVLNAAALTYIAAFIAALGNLLWLMSIRDRR
;
A
#
# COMPACT_ATOMS: atom_id res chain seq x y z
N MET A 1 -5.22 1.97 5.05
CA MET A 1 -3.98 1.14 5.08
C MET A 1 -4.20 -0.38 5.32
N TYR A 2 -5.15 -1.05 4.63
CA TYR A 2 -5.32 -2.53 4.65
C TYR A 2 -5.47 -3.28 3.29
N PRO A 3 -5.33 -2.68 2.08
CA PRO A 3 -5.63 -3.42 0.85
C PRO A 3 -4.56 -4.47 0.47
N LEU A 4 -3.39 -4.46 1.11
CA LEU A 4 -2.27 -5.36 0.78
C LEU A 4 -2.53 -6.81 1.16
N LEU A 5 -3.23 -7.08 2.27
CA LEU A 5 -3.59 -8.46 2.59
C LEU A 5 -4.58 -9.00 1.55
N GLY A 6 -5.53 -8.18 1.08
CA GLY A 6 -6.46 -8.56 0.02
C GLY A 6 -5.80 -8.74 -1.34
N PHE A 7 -4.76 -7.97 -1.67
CA PHE A 7 -4.03 -8.10 -2.94
C PHE A 7 -3.02 -9.26 -2.94
N VAL A 8 -2.25 -9.40 -1.86
CA VAL A 8 -1.25 -10.48 -1.68
C VAL A 8 -1.96 -11.80 -1.42
N LEU A 9 -2.92 -11.86 -0.49
CA LEU A 9 -3.68 -13.10 -0.26
C LEU A 9 -4.74 -13.33 -1.35
N GLY A 10 -5.38 -12.33 -1.93
CA GLY A 10 -6.38 -12.56 -2.99
C GLY A 10 -5.79 -13.19 -4.25
N SER A 11 -4.55 -12.81 -4.60
CA SER A 11 -3.82 -13.42 -5.72
C SER A 11 -3.20 -14.78 -5.34
N SER A 12 -2.81 -14.97 -4.08
CA SER A 12 -2.17 -16.23 -3.60
C SER A 12 -3.15 -17.29 -3.07
N CYS A 13 -4.34 -16.93 -2.59
CA CYS A 13 -5.35 -17.89 -2.10
C CYS A 13 -5.96 -18.70 -3.24
N VAL A 14 -6.04 -18.13 -4.44
CA VAL A 14 -6.51 -18.86 -5.63
C VAL A 14 -5.54 -19.99 -6.02
N LEU A 15 -4.29 -19.94 -5.55
CA LEU A 15 -3.26 -20.97 -5.78
C LEU A 15 -3.28 -22.13 -4.77
N TYR A 16 -4.11 -22.08 -3.72
CA TYR A 16 -4.12 -23.06 -2.62
C TYR A 16 -5.23 -24.12 -2.71
N ILE A 17 -5.82 -24.35 -3.88
CA ILE A 17 -6.63 -25.54 -4.12
C ILE A 17 -5.76 -26.56 -4.85
N GLY A 18 -5.27 -27.55 -4.09
CA GLY A 18 -4.50 -28.66 -4.60
C GLY A 18 -5.20 -29.33 -5.77
N SER A 19 -4.67 -29.12 -6.97
CA SER A 19 -5.10 -29.85 -8.16
C SER A 19 -4.32 -31.15 -8.23
N PRO A 20 -4.99 -32.33 -8.26
CA PRO A 20 -4.33 -33.62 -8.40
C PRO A 20 -3.74 -33.86 -9.81
N TYR A 21 -3.84 -32.86 -10.71
CA TYR A 21 -3.49 -32.97 -12.12
C TYR A 21 -2.16 -32.28 -12.44
N GLY A 22 -1.04 -32.80 -11.90
CA GLY A 22 0.28 -32.79 -12.57
C GLY A 22 0.80 -31.48 -13.17
N PHE A 23 0.33 -30.31 -12.74
CA PHE A 23 0.96 -29.04 -13.07
C PHE A 23 2.13 -28.90 -12.11
N GLY A 24 3.26 -29.50 -12.47
CA GLY A 24 4.47 -29.45 -11.69
C GLY A 24 4.77 -27.99 -11.37
N LEU A 25 4.55 -27.62 -10.11
CA LEU A 25 5.17 -26.49 -9.45
C LEU A 25 6.68 -26.73 -9.58
N GLY A 26 7.26 -26.39 -10.74
CA GLY A 26 8.67 -26.69 -11.04
C GLY A 26 9.55 -26.09 -9.95
N SER A 27 10.72 -26.69 -9.68
CA SER A 27 11.63 -26.36 -8.56
C SER A 27 11.77 -24.86 -8.21
N ASN A 28 11.64 -23.96 -9.20
CA ASN A 28 11.80 -22.52 -9.04
C ASN A 28 10.52 -21.76 -8.60
N TRP A 29 9.36 -22.40 -8.47
CA TRP A 29 8.11 -21.72 -8.06
C TRP A 29 8.20 -21.15 -6.64
N LEU A 30 8.85 -21.88 -5.72
CA LEU A 30 9.13 -21.46 -4.36
C LEU A 30 9.95 -20.17 -4.35
N LEU A 31 10.86 -20.01 -5.30
CA LEU A 31 11.67 -18.80 -5.44
C LEU A 31 10.81 -17.63 -5.90
N TYR A 32 10.01 -17.80 -6.96
CA TYR A 32 9.25 -16.69 -7.57
C TYR A 32 8.00 -16.27 -6.80
N ILE A 33 7.37 -17.18 -6.06
CA ILE A 33 6.12 -16.90 -5.33
C ILE A 33 6.35 -16.99 -3.82
N GLY A 34 7.11 -17.98 -3.35
CA GLY A 34 7.37 -18.19 -1.92
C GLY A 34 8.18 -17.06 -1.29
N VAL A 35 9.26 -16.60 -1.95
CA VAL A 35 10.07 -15.48 -1.42
C VAL A 35 9.26 -14.19 -1.30
N PRO A 36 8.53 -13.71 -2.34
CA PRO A 36 7.68 -12.53 -2.18
C PRO A 36 6.58 -12.69 -1.13
N LEU A 37 6.00 -13.89 -0.99
CA LEU A 37 4.99 -14.16 0.04
C LEU A 37 5.57 -14.00 1.45
N ILE A 38 6.75 -14.55 1.71
CA ILE A 38 7.44 -14.41 3.00
C ILE A 38 7.74 -12.94 3.29
N ILE A 39 8.24 -12.19 2.29
CA ILE A 39 8.52 -10.75 2.43
C ILE A 39 7.23 -9.98 2.74
N GLY A 40 6.12 -10.30 2.07
CA GLY A 40 4.81 -9.69 2.31
C GLY A 40 4.29 -9.95 3.73
N ILE A 41 4.35 -11.20 4.19
CA ILE A 41 3.96 -11.58 5.56
C ILE A 41 4.82 -10.84 6.58
N TRP A 42 6.14 -10.83 6.37
CA TRP A 42 7.06 -10.13 7.27
C TRP A 42 6.80 -8.61 7.31
N ALA A 43 6.56 -7.98 6.16
CA ALA A 43 6.22 -6.57 6.08
C ALA A 43 4.92 -6.26 6.83
N GLN A 44 3.89 -7.10 6.67
CA GLN A 44 2.64 -6.97 7.41
C GLN A 44 2.83 -7.10 8.92
N ILE A 45 3.63 -8.08 9.38
CA ILE A 45 3.94 -8.25 10.80
C ILE A 45 4.64 -7.00 11.34
N ARG A 46 5.60 -6.43 10.58
CA ARG A 46 6.29 -5.18 10.94
C ARG A 46 5.32 -4.01 11.09
N VAL A 47 4.37 -3.84 10.15
CA VAL A 47 3.34 -2.79 10.24
C VAL A 47 2.47 -2.97 11.47
N SER A 48 1.89 -4.16 11.65
CA SER A 48 0.99 -4.44 12.76
C SER A 48 1.69 -4.26 14.11
N SER A 49 2.96 -4.70 14.20
CA SER A 49 3.78 -4.54 15.42
C SER A 49 4.10 -3.07 15.71
N ALA A 50 4.55 -2.31 14.70
CA ALA A 50 4.84 -0.89 14.87
C ALA A 50 3.58 -0.12 15.26
N PHE A 51 2.47 -0.32 14.55
CA PHE A 51 1.20 0.33 14.86
C PHE A 51 0.73 0.01 16.27
N SER A 52 0.66 -1.27 16.66
CA SER A 52 0.19 -1.72 17.98
C SER A 52 1.00 -1.15 19.15
N HIS A 53 2.31 -0.97 18.95
CA HIS A 53 3.16 -0.36 19.97
C HIS A 53 2.97 1.16 20.02
N TRP A 54 3.09 1.85 18.88
CA TRP A 54 3.07 3.31 18.81
C TRP A 54 1.68 3.95 18.91
N SER A 55 0.60 3.17 18.77
CA SER A 55 -0.76 3.62 19.05
C SER A 55 -1.04 3.76 20.55
N LYS A 56 -0.26 3.10 21.40
CA LYS A 56 -0.38 3.15 22.87
C LYS A 56 0.48 4.26 23.49
N VAL A 57 1.46 4.76 22.75
CA VAL A 57 2.33 5.86 23.18
C VAL A 57 1.60 7.17 22.88
N ARG A 58 1.13 7.85 23.93
CA ARG A 58 0.51 9.17 23.81
C ARG A 58 1.56 10.18 23.34
N ALA A 59 1.22 10.99 22.36
CA ALA A 59 2.09 12.05 21.89
C ALA A 59 2.00 13.27 22.81
N SER A 60 3.14 13.92 23.07
CA SER A 60 3.27 15.11 23.91
C SER A 60 2.50 16.32 23.39
N GLY A 61 2.33 16.44 22.07
CA GLY A 61 1.48 17.47 21.45
C GLY A 61 0.01 17.37 21.87
N ASN A 62 -0.43 16.21 22.38
CA ASN A 62 -1.76 15.98 22.96
C ASN A 62 -2.95 16.28 22.03
N ILE A 63 -2.70 16.41 20.72
CA ILE A 63 -3.73 16.56 19.68
C ILE A 63 -4.05 15.21 19.04
N THR A 64 -5.28 15.05 18.60
CA THR A 64 -5.78 13.88 17.87
C THR A 64 -5.25 13.82 16.44
N GLY A 65 -5.37 12.67 15.77
CA GLY A 65 -5.03 12.56 14.35
C GLY A 65 -5.85 13.52 13.47
N ALA A 66 -7.13 13.74 13.79
CA ALA A 66 -7.96 14.69 13.06
C ALA A 66 -7.49 16.14 13.22
N GLU A 67 -7.14 16.56 14.43
CA GLU A 67 -6.58 17.90 14.69
C GLU A 67 -5.23 18.08 13.98
N CYS A 68 -4.34 17.09 14.10
CA CYS A 68 -3.06 17.06 13.38
C CYS A 68 -3.24 17.24 11.87
N ALA A 69 -4.14 16.48 11.23
CA ALA A 69 -4.41 16.61 9.81
C ALA A 69 -4.91 18.01 9.45
N ARG A 70 -5.84 18.57 10.22
CA ARG A 70 -6.37 19.93 10.00
C ARG A 70 -5.27 20.99 10.13
N GLU A 71 -4.42 20.89 11.15
CA GLU A 71 -3.29 21.82 11.33
C GLU A 71 -2.32 21.76 10.15
N ILE A 72 -1.99 20.56 9.67
CA ILE A 72 -1.10 20.38 8.51
C ILE A 72 -1.72 20.95 7.24
N LEU A 73 -3.01 20.68 6.99
CA LEU A 73 -3.73 21.21 5.82
C LEU A 73 -3.79 22.75 5.87
N GLN A 74 -4.08 23.32 7.04
CA GLN A 74 -4.07 24.76 7.25
C GLN A 74 -2.69 25.38 7.02
N ALA A 75 -1.63 24.77 7.57
CA ALA A 75 -0.25 25.21 7.35
C ALA A 75 0.16 25.12 5.87
N ALA A 76 -0.39 24.15 5.13
CA ALA A 76 -0.19 24.00 3.70
C ALA A 76 -1.10 24.89 2.82
N GLN A 77 -1.96 25.72 3.42
CA GLN A 77 -2.95 26.57 2.74
C GLN A 77 -3.96 25.77 1.89
N ILE A 78 -4.35 24.59 2.40
CA ILE A 78 -5.35 23.70 1.79
C ILE A 78 -6.63 23.81 2.63
N HIS A 79 -7.67 24.41 2.06
CA HIS A 79 -8.95 24.69 2.74
C HIS A 79 -10.14 23.93 2.15
N ASP A 80 -9.92 23.22 1.05
CA ASP A 80 -10.92 22.49 0.30
C ASP A 80 -10.84 20.97 0.54
N VAL A 81 -10.14 20.54 1.60
CA VAL A 81 -10.02 19.14 2.02
C VAL A 81 -10.65 18.97 3.40
N ASP A 82 -11.68 18.13 3.47
CA ASP A 82 -12.34 17.79 4.74
C ASP A 82 -11.64 16.61 5.42
N VAL A 83 -11.49 16.68 6.75
CA VAL A 83 -10.98 15.56 7.56
C VAL A 83 -12.17 14.85 8.20
N VAL A 84 -12.40 13.61 7.79
CA VAL A 84 -13.58 12.81 8.16
C VAL A 84 -13.18 11.49 8.81
N GLU A 85 -14.01 11.02 9.73
CA GLU A 85 -13.88 9.69 10.32
C GLU A 85 -14.47 8.64 9.37
N THR A 86 -13.78 7.50 9.21
CA THR A 86 -14.26 6.36 8.45
C THR A 86 -14.20 5.07 9.27
N ASN A 87 -15.15 4.17 9.02
CA ASN A 87 -15.14 2.79 9.50
C ASN A 87 -14.99 1.79 8.33
N ASP A 88 -14.51 2.26 7.17
CA ASP A 88 -14.45 1.46 5.97
C ASP A 88 -13.25 0.50 5.95
N PHE A 89 -13.42 -0.61 5.23
CA PHE A 89 -12.38 -1.62 5.03
C PHE A 89 -11.10 -1.10 4.34
N LEU A 90 -11.17 0.03 3.65
CA LEU A 90 -10.01 0.67 2.99
C LEU A 90 -8.99 1.19 4.02
N GLY A 91 -9.45 1.52 5.23
CA GLY A 91 -8.69 2.17 6.30
C GLY A 91 -8.33 3.62 5.97
N ASP A 92 -7.30 4.15 6.63
CA ASP A 92 -6.86 5.53 6.42
C ASP A 92 -6.39 5.77 4.98
N HIS A 93 -6.89 6.84 4.36
CA HIS A 93 -6.51 7.28 3.02
C HIS A 93 -6.98 8.72 2.71
N TYR A 94 -6.31 9.41 1.79
CA TYR A 94 -6.81 10.60 1.11
C TYR A 94 -7.54 10.25 -0.20
N ASP A 95 -8.77 10.76 -0.37
CA ASP A 95 -9.56 10.70 -1.62
C ASP A 95 -9.44 12.03 -2.39
N PRO A 96 -8.69 12.08 -3.51
CA PRO A 96 -8.56 13.28 -4.32
C PRO A 96 -9.82 13.65 -5.11
N THR A 97 -10.75 12.71 -5.32
CA THR A 97 -11.98 12.95 -6.09
C THR A 97 -13.01 13.70 -5.26
N LYS A 98 -13.15 13.33 -3.99
CA LYS A 98 -14.02 14.01 -3.02
C LYS A 98 -13.30 15.10 -2.23
N LYS A 99 -11.97 15.14 -2.31
CA LYS A 99 -11.10 15.97 -1.47
C LYS A 99 -11.38 15.72 0.01
N GLN A 100 -11.33 14.46 0.40
CA GLN A 100 -11.59 14.03 1.78
C GLN A 100 -10.42 13.21 2.31
N LEU A 101 -9.99 13.52 3.52
CA LEU A 101 -8.99 12.77 4.26
C LEU A 101 -9.73 11.88 5.26
N HIS A 102 -9.78 10.59 4.93
CA HIS A 102 -10.48 9.58 5.71
C HIS A 102 -9.51 8.99 6.74
N LEU A 103 -9.85 9.12 8.02
CA LEU A 103 -9.11 8.51 9.12
C LEU A 103 -10.00 7.52 9.86
N SER A 104 -9.45 6.34 10.13
CA SER A 104 -10.05 5.32 10.99
C SER A 104 -10.29 5.86 12.39
N SER A 105 -11.30 5.38 13.11
CA SER A 105 -11.65 5.89 14.46
C SER A 105 -10.47 5.91 15.44
N ASN A 106 -9.60 4.91 15.37
CA ASN A 106 -8.37 4.76 16.17
C ASN A 106 -7.24 5.72 15.77
N VAL A 107 -7.34 6.39 14.62
CA VAL A 107 -6.44 7.48 14.22
C VAL A 107 -7.12 8.83 14.41
N TYR A 108 -8.37 8.96 13.95
CA TYR A 108 -9.14 10.20 13.98
C TYR A 108 -9.22 10.82 15.39
N SER A 109 -9.55 10.00 16.40
CA SER A 109 -9.85 10.47 17.76
C SER A 109 -8.71 10.28 18.77
N THR A 110 -7.57 9.73 18.36
CA THR A 110 -6.54 9.27 19.30
C THR A 110 -5.27 10.14 19.22
N PRO A 111 -4.80 10.72 20.34
CA PRO A 111 -3.57 11.51 20.39
C PRO A 111 -2.33 10.64 20.63
N SER A 112 -2.02 9.76 19.68
CA SER A 112 -0.88 8.83 19.77
C SER A 112 0.16 9.07 18.69
N VAL A 113 1.40 8.63 18.93
CA VAL A 113 2.52 8.76 17.97
C VAL A 113 2.17 8.11 16.62
N ALA A 114 1.53 6.93 16.63
CA ALA A 114 1.09 6.28 15.40
C ALA A 114 -0.01 7.08 14.68
N ALA A 115 -1.00 7.58 15.41
CA ALA A 115 -2.11 8.35 14.83
C ALA A 115 -1.62 9.64 14.17
N LEU A 116 -0.73 10.38 14.83
CA LEU A 116 -0.11 11.59 14.26
C LEU A 116 0.70 11.27 13.00
N GLY A 117 1.48 10.19 13.03
CA GLY A 117 2.25 9.75 11.87
C GLY A 117 1.37 9.42 10.65
N ILE A 118 0.28 8.68 10.85
CA ILE A 118 -0.66 8.31 9.78
C ILE A 118 -1.41 9.54 9.27
N ALA A 119 -1.96 10.37 10.16
CA ALA A 119 -2.66 11.59 9.77
C ALA A 119 -1.77 12.54 8.95
N ALA A 120 -0.50 12.68 9.34
CA ALA A 120 0.47 13.48 8.59
C ALA A 120 0.85 12.85 7.25
N HIS A 121 0.90 11.52 7.15
CA HIS A 121 1.12 10.82 5.88
C HIS A 121 -0.02 11.07 4.90
N GLU A 122 -1.27 10.92 5.33
CA GLU A 122 -2.44 11.18 4.49
C GLU A 122 -2.54 12.66 4.09
N SER A 123 -2.19 13.57 5.00
CA SER A 123 -2.06 15.00 4.69
C SER A 123 -0.96 15.25 3.65
N GLY A 124 0.09 14.42 3.64
CA GLY A 124 1.12 14.40 2.61
C GLY A 124 0.55 14.13 1.20
N HIS A 125 -0.42 13.23 1.07
CA HIS A 125 -1.12 13.00 -0.20
C HIS A 125 -1.99 14.18 -0.63
N ALA A 126 -2.66 14.84 0.32
CA ALA A 126 -3.39 16.08 0.03
C ALA A 126 -2.44 17.18 -0.48
N ILE A 127 -1.26 17.33 0.13
CA ILE A 127 -0.22 18.28 -0.32
C ILE A 127 0.30 17.91 -1.72
N GLN A 128 0.55 16.63 -1.99
CA GLN A 128 0.95 16.16 -3.31
C GLN A 128 -0.11 16.50 -4.37
N HIS A 129 -1.39 16.32 -4.03
CA HIS A 129 -2.51 16.64 -4.91
C HIS A 129 -2.60 18.14 -5.19
N ALA A 130 -2.56 18.98 -4.15
CA ALA A 130 -2.58 20.43 -4.27
C ALA A 130 -1.40 20.97 -5.10
N ARG A 131 -0.22 20.34 -4.99
CA ARG A 131 0.99 20.69 -5.75
C ARG A 131 1.10 20.02 -7.11
N ALA A 132 0.05 19.33 -7.57
CA ALA A 132 0.04 18.66 -8.87
C ALA A 132 1.22 17.68 -9.07
N TYR A 133 1.64 16.99 -8.01
CA TYR A 133 2.81 16.10 -8.01
C TYR A 133 2.69 15.01 -9.09
N ALA A 134 3.64 15.01 -10.04
CA ALA A 134 3.51 14.23 -11.28
C ALA A 134 3.35 12.71 -11.05
N PRO A 135 4.10 12.06 -10.13
CA PRO A 135 3.89 10.65 -9.83
C PRO A 135 2.49 10.33 -9.28
N LEU A 136 1.89 11.24 -8.49
CA LEU A 136 0.53 11.06 -7.99
C LEU A 136 -0.48 11.12 -9.15
N LYS A 137 -0.31 12.05 -10.08
CA LYS A 137 -1.15 12.11 -11.30
C LYS A 137 -1.04 10.84 -12.14
N ALA A 138 0.18 10.34 -12.32
CA ALA A 138 0.43 9.10 -13.05
C ALA A 138 -0.24 7.89 -12.36
N ARG A 139 -0.14 7.81 -11.01
CA ARG A 139 -0.83 6.79 -10.21
C ARG A 139 -2.34 6.83 -10.46
N MET A 140 -2.95 8.01 -10.36
CA MET A 140 -4.40 8.18 -10.56
C MET A 140 -4.85 7.77 -11.96
N ALA A 141 -4.07 8.08 -13.00
CA ALA A 141 -4.41 7.73 -14.37
C ALA A 141 -4.41 6.21 -14.65
N ILE A 142 -3.56 5.43 -13.97
CA ILE A 142 -3.43 3.99 -14.21
C ILE A 142 -4.36 3.13 -13.32
N VAL A 143 -4.87 3.68 -12.21
CA VAL A 143 -5.74 2.95 -11.25
C VAL A 143 -6.90 2.19 -11.95
N PRO A 144 -7.70 2.79 -12.86
CA PRO A 144 -8.79 2.06 -13.51
C PRO A 144 -8.31 0.83 -14.29
N VAL A 145 -7.15 0.94 -14.95
CA VAL A 145 -6.54 -0.15 -15.71
C VAL A 145 -6.09 -1.28 -14.78
N THR A 146 -5.54 -0.93 -13.61
CA THR A 146 -5.13 -1.93 -12.61
C THR A 146 -6.31 -2.66 -11.98
N MET A 147 -7.46 -2.01 -11.84
CA MET A 147 -8.68 -2.64 -11.33
C MET A 147 -9.17 -3.71 -12.31
N ILE A 148 -9.19 -3.40 -13.61
CA ILE A 148 -9.54 -4.35 -14.66
C ILE A 148 -8.55 -5.52 -14.66
N ALA A 149 -7.24 -5.23 -14.67
CA ALA A 149 -6.20 -6.25 -14.66
C ALA A 149 -6.32 -7.20 -13.45
N SER A 150 -6.56 -6.64 -12.26
CA SER A 150 -6.71 -7.42 -11.03
C SER A 150 -7.95 -8.31 -11.04
N GLN A 151 -9.07 -7.85 -11.58
CA GLN A 151 -10.30 -8.66 -11.71
C GLN A 151 -10.14 -9.80 -12.72
N MET A 152 -9.37 -9.61 -13.79
CA MET A 152 -9.13 -10.62 -14.81
C MET A 152 -8.15 -11.71 -14.35
N LEU A 153 -7.19 -11.38 -13.49
CA LEU A 153 -6.10 -12.27 -13.10
C LEU A 153 -6.55 -13.65 -12.56
N PRO A 154 -7.52 -13.76 -11.64
CA PRO A 154 -7.98 -15.07 -11.18
C PRO A 154 -8.48 -15.96 -12.32
N PHE A 155 -9.29 -15.41 -13.23
CA PHE A 155 -9.81 -16.14 -14.39
C PHE A 155 -8.70 -16.54 -15.37
N ILE A 156 -7.71 -15.66 -15.56
CA ILE A 156 -6.58 -15.92 -16.45
C ILE A 156 -5.67 -17.01 -15.88
N ILE A 157 -5.35 -16.94 -14.59
CA ILE A 157 -4.48 -17.91 -13.93
C ILE A 157 -5.18 -19.27 -13.92
N ILE A 158 -6.41 -19.35 -13.41
CA ILE A 158 -7.19 -20.60 -13.39
C ILE A 158 -7.36 -21.12 -14.83
N GLY A 159 -7.89 -20.31 -15.74
CA GLY A 159 -8.16 -20.74 -17.12
C GLY A 159 -6.90 -21.16 -17.88
N GLY A 160 -5.79 -20.44 -17.73
CA GLY A 160 -4.52 -20.73 -18.39
C GLY A 160 -3.83 -21.99 -17.85
N LEU A 161 -3.97 -22.25 -16.55
CA LEU A 161 -3.46 -23.47 -15.90
C LEU A 161 -4.31 -24.69 -16.26
N PHE A 162 -5.63 -24.61 -16.16
CA PHE A 162 -6.54 -25.76 -16.36
C PHE A 162 -6.74 -26.12 -17.83
N PHE A 163 -6.96 -25.14 -18.71
CA PHE A 163 -7.25 -25.40 -20.14
C PHE A 163 -6.00 -25.40 -21.03
N ARG A 164 -4.81 -25.15 -20.46
CA ARG A 164 -3.51 -25.07 -21.17
C ARG A 164 -3.48 -24.06 -22.33
N ILE A 165 -4.35 -23.06 -22.33
CA ILE A 165 -4.43 -22.06 -23.39
C ILE A 165 -3.26 -21.07 -23.27
N THR A 166 -2.31 -21.12 -24.21
CA THR A 166 -1.12 -20.25 -24.25
C THR A 166 -1.47 -18.76 -24.36
N GLY A 167 -2.59 -18.43 -25.00
CA GLY A 167 -3.13 -17.07 -25.07
C GLY A 167 -3.47 -16.47 -23.70
N LEU A 168 -4.01 -17.28 -22.76
CA LEU A 168 -4.33 -16.82 -21.41
C LEU A 168 -3.06 -16.51 -20.61
N ILE A 169 -2.01 -17.33 -20.73
CA ILE A 169 -0.73 -17.06 -20.06
C ILE A 169 -0.14 -15.72 -20.53
N THR A 170 -0.19 -15.44 -21.83
CA THR A 170 0.29 -14.16 -22.39
C THR A 170 -0.54 -12.98 -21.89
N LEU A 171 -1.85 -13.12 -21.79
CA LEU A 171 -2.72 -12.10 -21.20
C LEU A 171 -2.36 -11.85 -19.72
N GLY A 172 -2.05 -12.90 -18.96
CA GLY A 172 -1.62 -12.80 -17.56
C GLY A 172 -0.30 -12.03 -17.41
N ILE A 173 0.66 -12.23 -18.32
CA ILE A 173 1.92 -11.46 -18.36
C ILE A 173 1.62 -9.96 -18.53
N TRP A 174 0.72 -9.60 -19.46
CA TRP A 174 0.31 -8.21 -19.64
C TRP A 174 -0.37 -7.63 -18.40
N CYS A 175 -1.26 -8.38 -17.75
CA CYS A 175 -1.89 -7.95 -16.49
C CYS A 175 -0.84 -7.69 -15.39
N TYR A 176 0.11 -8.61 -15.18
CA TYR A 176 1.17 -8.40 -14.18
C TYR A 176 2.15 -7.30 -14.56
N LEU A 177 2.40 -7.05 -15.85
CA LEU A 177 3.21 -5.92 -16.30
C LEU A 177 2.54 -4.59 -15.93
N ILE A 178 1.23 -4.45 -16.17
CA ILE A 178 0.44 -3.27 -15.76
C ILE A 178 0.54 -3.06 -14.25
N LEU A 179 0.37 -4.14 -13.46
CA LEU A 179 0.47 -4.07 -12.00
C LEU A 179 1.88 -3.69 -11.54
N LEU A 180 2.93 -4.24 -12.18
CA LEU A 180 4.32 -3.91 -11.87
C LEU A 180 4.61 -2.43 -12.12
N VAL A 181 4.14 -1.89 -13.26
CA VAL A 181 4.26 -0.46 -13.59
C VAL A 181 3.53 0.40 -12.56
N PHE A 182 2.31 0.01 -12.16
CA PHE A 182 1.58 0.71 -11.11
C PHE A 182 2.33 0.73 -9.78
N GLN A 183 2.92 -0.39 -9.35
CA GLN A 183 3.71 -0.43 -8.13
C GLN A 183 4.95 0.46 -8.23
N LEU A 184 5.63 0.47 -9.38
CA LEU A 184 6.79 1.32 -9.63
C LEU A 184 6.44 2.81 -9.55
N ILE A 185 5.28 3.23 -10.05
CA ILE A 185 4.77 4.61 -9.95
C ILE A 185 4.33 4.93 -8.52
N THR A 186 3.78 3.96 -7.79
CA THR A 186 3.24 4.16 -6.44
C THR A 186 4.36 4.35 -5.40
N LEU A 187 5.47 3.61 -5.51
CA LEU A 187 6.61 3.72 -4.58
C LEU A 187 7.10 5.17 -4.33
N PRO A 188 7.42 6.00 -5.34
CA PRO A 188 7.86 7.37 -5.11
C PRO A 188 6.77 8.27 -4.50
N VAL A 189 5.49 7.97 -4.72
CA VAL A 189 4.36 8.70 -4.11
C VAL A 189 4.33 8.45 -2.60
N GLU A 190 4.40 7.18 -2.20
CA GLU A 190 4.32 6.75 -0.79
C GLU A 190 5.57 7.17 0.01
N PHE A 191 6.75 7.10 -0.60
CA PHE A 191 7.99 7.56 0.05
C PHE A 191 8.07 9.08 0.19
N ASP A 192 7.56 9.84 -0.79
CA ASP A 192 7.49 11.30 -0.69
C ASP A 192 6.47 11.74 0.37
N ALA A 193 5.28 11.13 0.42
CA ALA A 193 4.28 11.40 1.46
C ALA A 193 4.83 11.11 2.87
N SER A 194 5.45 9.94 3.06
CA SER A 194 6.10 9.58 4.32
C SER A 194 7.23 10.53 4.71
N ARG A 195 8.01 11.02 3.74
CA ARG A 195 9.08 11.98 4.00
C ARG A 195 8.53 13.33 4.44
N ARG A 196 7.50 13.83 3.76
CA ARG A 196 6.81 15.08 4.13
C ARG A 196 6.23 14.99 5.53
N ALA A 197 5.52 13.91 5.85
CA ALA A 197 4.94 13.69 7.18
C ALA A 197 5.98 13.83 8.29
N LYS A 198 7.14 13.18 8.15
CA LYS A 198 8.24 13.24 9.14
C LYS A 198 8.83 14.63 9.31
N ILE A 199 8.94 15.38 8.21
CA ILE A 199 9.48 16.75 8.22
C ILE A 199 8.46 17.68 8.87
N ILE A 200 7.22 17.67 8.39
CA ILE A 200 6.13 18.55 8.83
C ILE A 200 5.86 18.38 10.33
N LEU A 201 5.72 17.14 10.82
CA LEU A 201 5.45 16.89 12.24
C LEU A 201 6.57 17.45 13.15
N ARG A 202 7.82 17.43 12.68
CA ARG A 202 8.97 17.96 13.42
C ARG A 202 9.04 19.48 13.33
N GLU A 203 8.82 20.06 12.15
CA GLU A 203 8.87 21.51 11.93
C GLU A 203 7.74 22.25 12.64
N MET A 204 6.55 21.64 12.71
CA MET A 204 5.41 22.18 13.44
C MET A 204 5.48 21.95 14.96
N GLY A 205 6.46 21.17 15.45
CA GLY A 205 6.57 20.83 16.87
C GLY A 205 5.43 19.95 17.39
N ILE A 206 4.68 19.29 16.51
CA ILE A 206 3.58 18.37 16.87
C ILE A 206 4.14 17.11 17.56
N ILE A 207 5.35 16.70 17.20
CA ILE A 207 6.09 15.61 17.85
C ILE A 207 7.42 16.09 18.39
N GLN A 208 7.83 15.55 19.53
CA GLN A 208 9.12 15.85 20.13
C GLN A 208 10.28 15.08 19.49
N PRO A 209 11.49 15.68 19.43
CA PRO A 209 12.69 14.94 19.08
C PRO A 209 12.93 13.75 20.02
N GLY A 210 13.57 12.71 19.52
CA GLY A 210 13.85 11.50 20.30
C GLY A 210 12.81 10.40 20.05
N GLU A 211 12.10 9.98 21.10
CA GLU A 211 11.26 8.78 21.07
C GLU A 211 10.06 8.90 20.10
N GLU A 212 9.33 10.02 20.13
CA GLU A 212 8.16 10.21 19.27
C GLU A 212 8.53 10.27 17.79
N ALA A 213 9.57 11.06 17.45
CA ALA A 213 10.11 11.11 16.10
C ALA A 213 10.63 9.75 15.61
N ALA A 214 11.28 8.97 16.48
CA ALA A 214 11.67 7.60 16.17
C ALA A 214 10.45 6.69 15.96
N GLY A 215 9.37 6.90 16.72
CA GLY A 215 8.13 6.15 16.59
C GLY A 215 7.39 6.40 15.29
N VAL A 216 7.22 7.67 14.90
CA VAL A 216 6.68 8.05 13.59
C VAL A 216 7.51 7.41 12.48
N ASN A 217 8.84 7.47 12.58
CA ASN A 217 9.73 6.82 11.62
C ASN A 217 9.50 5.31 11.53
N LYS A 218 9.37 4.61 12.67
CA LYS A 218 9.11 3.17 12.69
C LYS A 218 7.77 2.81 12.04
N VAL A 219 6.70 3.56 12.33
CA VAL A 219 5.37 3.33 11.74
C VAL A 219 5.40 3.54 10.22
N LEU A 220 5.90 4.69 9.76
CA LEU A 220 5.90 5.02 8.33
C LEU A 220 6.89 4.17 7.53
N ASN A 221 8.04 3.81 8.10
CA ASN A 221 8.97 2.90 7.44
C ASN A 221 8.41 1.48 7.35
N ALA A 222 7.68 1.02 8.37
CA ALA A 222 7.02 -0.28 8.30
C ALA A 222 5.96 -0.30 7.20
N ALA A 223 5.14 0.76 7.08
CA ALA A 223 4.16 0.89 6.00
C ALA A 223 4.85 0.87 4.62
N ALA A 224 5.95 1.61 4.45
CA ALA A 224 6.78 1.61 3.24
C ALA A 224 7.22 0.20 2.79
N LEU A 225 7.54 -0.72 3.71
CA LEU A 225 7.94 -2.09 3.38
C LEU A 225 6.85 -2.86 2.64
N THR A 226 5.58 -2.54 2.91
CA THR A 226 4.45 -3.23 2.27
C THR A 226 4.31 -2.88 0.79
N TYR A 227 4.61 -1.64 0.41
CA TYR A 227 4.67 -1.24 -1.00
C TYR A 227 5.83 -1.92 -1.74
N ILE A 228 6.98 -2.03 -1.08
CA ILE A 228 8.14 -2.78 -1.62
C ILE A 228 7.77 -4.26 -1.80
N ALA A 229 7.12 -4.86 -0.81
CA ALA A 229 6.67 -6.25 -0.89
C ALA A 229 5.68 -6.47 -2.05
N ALA A 230 4.76 -5.54 -2.27
CA ALA A 230 3.80 -5.60 -3.37
C ALA A 230 4.49 -5.55 -4.75
N PHE A 231 5.49 -4.68 -4.89
CA PHE A 231 6.32 -4.61 -6.10
C PHE A 231 7.06 -5.93 -6.35
N ILE A 232 7.72 -6.48 -5.32
CA ILE A 232 8.45 -7.75 -5.42
C ILE A 232 7.49 -8.91 -5.76
N ALA A 233 6.28 -8.92 -5.20
CA ALA A 233 5.26 -9.91 -5.50
C ALA A 233 4.75 -9.83 -6.95
N ALA A 234 4.47 -8.62 -7.46
CA ALA A 234 4.09 -8.42 -8.85
C ALA A 234 5.21 -8.88 -9.81
N LEU A 235 6.47 -8.54 -9.49
CA LEU A 235 7.64 -8.95 -10.26
C LEU A 235 7.84 -10.47 -10.24
N GLY A 236 7.74 -11.10 -9.07
CA GLY A 236 7.87 -12.55 -8.91
C GLY A 236 6.84 -13.31 -9.74
N ASN A 237 5.57 -12.89 -9.69
CA ASN A 237 4.51 -13.49 -10.52
C ASN A 237 4.73 -13.29 -12.02
N LEU A 238 5.19 -12.10 -12.43
CA LEU A 238 5.53 -11.83 -13.83
C LEU A 238 6.63 -12.78 -14.34
N LEU A 239 7.73 -12.89 -13.59
CA LEU A 239 8.86 -13.75 -13.93
C LEU A 239 8.46 -15.23 -13.94
N TRP A 240 7.59 -15.64 -13.01
CA TRP A 240 7.05 -16.99 -12.98
C TRP A 240 6.22 -17.31 -14.23
N LEU A 241 5.30 -16.43 -14.63
CA LEU A 241 4.50 -16.62 -15.85
C LEU A 241 5.37 -16.64 -17.12
N MET A 242 6.37 -15.76 -17.22
CA MET A 242 7.33 -15.78 -18.33
C MET A 242 8.10 -17.10 -18.37
N SER A 243 8.59 -17.58 -17.22
CA SER A 243 9.31 -18.84 -17.11
C SER A 243 8.47 -20.07 -17.48
N ILE A 244 7.15 -20.02 -17.29
CA ILE A 244 6.24 -21.09 -17.73
C ILE A 244 5.96 -20.98 -19.23
N ARG A 245 5.84 -19.77 -19.77
CA ARG A 245 5.60 -19.56 -21.20
C ARG A 245 6.75 -20.08 -22.05
N ASP A 246 7.99 -19.81 -21.66
CA ASP A 246 9.17 -20.18 -22.45
C ASP A 246 9.53 -21.69 -22.36
N ARG A 247 8.88 -22.43 -21.44
CA ARG A 247 9.05 -23.89 -21.28
C ARG A 247 8.04 -24.71 -22.10
N ARG A 248 7.19 -24.07 -22.90
CA ARG A 248 6.20 -24.70 -23.78
C ARG A 248 6.50 -24.33 -25.22
#